data_AF-A0A2I7N8L4-F1
#
_entry.id   AF-A0A2I7N8L4-F1
#
_cell.length_a   1.000
_cell.length_b   1.000
_cell.length_c   1.000
_cell.angle_alpha   90.00
_cell.angle_beta   90.00
_cell.angle_gamma   90.00
#
_symmetry.space_group_name_H-M   'P 1'
#
loop_
_entity.id
_entity.type
_entity.pdbx_description
1 polymer ?
#
loop_
_entity_poly.entity_id
_entity_poly.type
_entity_poly.pdbx_seq_one_letter_code
_entity_poly.pdbx_strand_id
1 'polypeptide(L)'
;MIPQPFNKKYLSMYFSRGKEMFDDLSLFINIVDCGSYSKATNKLNLYQSKISRRMKNLENSLGVSLFKKNTRKMELTDTGMVAYKMFKNSFSSLQNKLDDFSALNKAVCGEVKVILPPLFAKIYINNQISKFVSNYPEIKLRLSYLTANEEELNYFNNYDLIINHLPPSKPYHILRVLFESKLILVTTKNYIDRNNEIKNLHDLIEHKIITTAENEKQLLAYGENSHINQKISLGNGIINLNCWNATLDLLQLGDTMAFIPEFAIKAELKSGALTRVLPEFHFGKIKYYLIQANHETSMKHEIVKEFLYSCSLPENKEQDNSIKLHLQKDITKNSRLNLLTTTANNRGLEPNTYSFRLR
;
A
#
# COMPACT_ATOMS: atom_id res chain seq x y z
N MET A 1 42.23 -14.95 34.69
CA MET A 1 41.05 -15.83 34.85
C MET A 1 40.42 -16.03 33.49
N ILE A 2 40.58 -17.21 32.90
CA ILE A 2 39.90 -17.59 31.65
C ILE A 2 38.46 -17.97 32.05
N PRO A 3 37.40 -17.38 31.45
CA PRO A 3 36.03 -17.78 31.77
C PRO A 3 35.78 -19.21 31.30
N GLN A 4 35.15 -20.00 32.17
CA GLN A 4 34.77 -21.39 31.97
C GLN A 4 34.04 -21.61 30.62
N PRO A 5 34.22 -22.77 29.95
CA PRO A 5 33.55 -23.05 28.69
C PRO A 5 32.02 -23.08 28.86
N PHE A 6 31.31 -22.28 28.07
CA PHE A 6 29.85 -22.23 28.03
C PHE A 6 29.24 -23.62 27.84
N ASN A 7 28.45 -24.06 28.82
CA ASN A 7 27.90 -25.41 28.88
C ASN A 7 26.84 -25.63 27.78
N LYS A 8 27.19 -26.44 26.77
CA LYS A 8 26.40 -26.76 25.57
C LYS A 8 24.96 -27.24 25.87
N LYS A 9 24.74 -27.88 27.02
CA LYS A 9 23.42 -28.37 27.49
C LYS A 9 22.47 -27.24 27.89
N TYR A 10 23.00 -26.15 28.45
CA TYR A 10 22.19 -24.99 28.81
C TYR A 10 21.77 -24.24 27.55
N LEU A 11 22.69 -24.00 26.61
CA LEU A 11 22.36 -23.36 25.34
C LEU A 11 21.30 -24.17 24.57
N SER A 12 21.40 -25.50 24.48
CA SER A 12 20.38 -26.32 23.83
C SER A 12 18.99 -26.21 24.49
N MET A 13 18.94 -26.12 25.83
CA MET A 13 17.68 -25.96 26.56
C MET A 13 17.08 -24.55 26.38
N TYR A 14 17.90 -23.51 26.43
CA TYR A 14 17.48 -22.12 26.19
C TYR A 14 16.97 -21.93 24.75
N PHE A 15 17.68 -22.46 23.74
CA PHE A 15 17.24 -22.39 22.34
C PHE A 15 15.97 -23.21 22.08
N SER A 16 15.83 -24.38 22.70
CA SER A 16 14.61 -25.20 22.54
C SER A 16 13.39 -24.51 23.16
N ARG A 17 13.53 -23.94 24.36
CA ARG A 17 12.46 -23.21 25.04
C ARG A 17 12.09 -21.90 24.32
N GLY A 18 13.08 -21.20 23.76
CA GLY A 18 12.85 -20.03 22.91
C GLY A 18 12.10 -20.36 21.62
N LYS A 19 12.44 -21.49 20.98
CA LYS A 19 11.77 -21.99 19.78
C LYS A 19 10.30 -22.36 20.05
N GLU A 20 10.03 -23.08 21.13
CA GLU A 20 8.66 -23.45 21.52
C GLU A 20 7.77 -22.22 21.79
N MET A 21 8.31 -21.22 22.51
CA MET A 21 7.60 -19.98 22.79
C MET A 21 7.32 -19.17 21.50
N PHE A 22 8.27 -19.15 20.57
CA PHE A 22 8.09 -18.51 19.27
C PHE A 22 7.00 -19.20 18.44
N ASP A 23 7.02 -20.54 18.38
CA ASP A 23 5.98 -21.31 17.68
C ASP A 23 4.60 -21.12 18.31
N ASP A 24 4.52 -21.01 19.64
CA ASP A 24 3.28 -20.74 20.37
C ASP A 24 2.75 -19.32 20.12
N LEU A 25 3.62 -18.31 20.07
CA LEU A 25 3.25 -16.93 19.71
C LEU A 25 2.76 -16.84 18.25
N SER A 26 3.42 -17.54 17.32
CA SER A 26 2.96 -17.63 15.93
C SER A 26 1.58 -18.29 15.83
N LEU A 27 1.37 -19.37 16.59
CA LEU A 27 0.10 -20.07 16.68
C LEU A 27 -1.00 -19.15 17.24
N PHE A 28 -0.70 -18.36 18.27
CA PHE A 28 -1.61 -17.36 18.83
C PHE A 28 -2.06 -16.33 17.78
N ILE A 29 -1.12 -15.72 17.06
CA ILE A 29 -1.42 -14.74 15.99
C ILE A 29 -2.34 -15.38 14.93
N ASN A 30 -2.01 -16.59 14.47
CA ASN A 30 -2.80 -17.28 13.45
C ASN A 30 -4.23 -17.59 13.91
N ILE A 31 -4.43 -17.96 15.17
CA ILE A 31 -5.75 -18.22 15.73
C ILE A 31 -6.59 -16.95 15.74
N VAL A 32 -6.00 -15.84 16.18
CA VAL A 32 -6.67 -14.52 16.19
C VAL A 32 -7.04 -14.10 14.77
N ASP A 33 -6.13 -14.24 13.80
CA ASP A 33 -6.40 -13.93 12.38
C ASP A 33 -7.53 -14.77 11.78
N CYS A 34 -7.68 -16.03 12.21
CA CYS A 34 -8.75 -16.90 11.74
C CYS A 34 -10.13 -16.54 12.34
N GLY A 35 -10.16 -15.80 13.46
CA GLY A 35 -11.38 -15.37 14.14
C GLY A 35 -12.14 -16.48 14.88
N SER A 36 -11.74 -17.76 14.73
CA SER A 36 -12.27 -18.86 15.53
C SER A 36 -11.30 -20.04 15.61
N TYR A 37 -11.35 -20.77 16.73
CA TYR A 37 -10.58 -22.01 16.91
C TYR A 37 -10.87 -23.03 15.81
N SER A 38 -12.13 -23.23 15.42
CA SER A 38 -12.51 -24.19 14.37
C SER A 38 -11.96 -23.81 12.99
N LYS A 39 -11.91 -22.51 12.65
CA LYS A 39 -11.24 -22.05 11.42
C LYS A 39 -9.73 -22.27 11.49
N ALA A 40 -9.13 -22.02 12.65
CA ALA A 40 -7.70 -22.24 12.86
C ALA A 40 -7.31 -23.71 12.79
N THR A 41 -8.11 -24.64 13.34
CA THR A 41 -7.84 -26.09 13.26
C THR A 41 -7.81 -26.57 11.82
N ASN A 42 -8.76 -26.11 11.00
CA ASN A 42 -8.83 -26.47 9.59
C ASN A 42 -7.66 -25.89 8.79
N LYS A 43 -7.31 -24.62 9.04
CA LYS A 43 -6.20 -23.94 8.34
C LYS A 43 -4.83 -24.52 8.71
N LEU A 44 -4.62 -24.84 9.98
CA LEU A 44 -3.31 -25.26 10.51
C LEU A 44 -3.13 -26.78 10.56
N ASN A 45 -4.18 -27.54 10.23
CA ASN A 45 -4.23 -29.00 10.30
C ASN A 45 -3.83 -29.54 11.69
N LEU A 46 -4.38 -28.92 12.74
CA LEU A 46 -4.14 -29.26 14.14
C LEU A 46 -5.46 -29.51 14.87
N TYR A 47 -5.47 -30.50 15.77
CA TYR A 47 -6.62 -30.74 16.64
C TYR A 47 -6.83 -29.59 17.64
N GLN A 48 -8.09 -29.27 17.91
CA GLN A 48 -8.48 -28.20 18.84
C GLN A 48 -7.87 -28.40 20.24
N SER A 49 -7.85 -29.63 20.75
CA SER A 49 -7.25 -29.97 22.05
C SER A 49 -5.75 -29.62 22.12
N LYS A 50 -5.02 -29.82 21.01
CA LYS A 50 -3.59 -29.46 20.90
C LYS A 50 -3.42 -27.95 20.88
N ILE A 51 -4.26 -27.23 20.15
CA ILE A 51 -4.26 -25.77 20.10
C ILE A 51 -4.54 -25.18 21.49
N SER A 52 -5.62 -25.59 22.15
CA SER A 52 -5.99 -25.07 23.48
C SER A 52 -4.90 -25.32 24.53
N ARG A 53 -4.26 -26.49 24.49
CA ARG A 53 -3.14 -26.81 25.38
C ARG A 53 -1.94 -25.87 25.14
N ARG A 54 -1.57 -25.63 23.89
CA ARG A 54 -0.48 -24.72 23.53
C ARG A 54 -0.77 -23.27 23.94
N MET A 55 -1.99 -22.80 23.76
CA MET A 55 -2.40 -21.45 24.22
C MET A 55 -2.33 -21.33 25.75
N LYS A 56 -2.79 -22.34 26.49
CA LYS A 56 -2.69 -22.35 27.95
C LYS A 56 -1.22 -22.35 28.41
N ASN A 57 -0.35 -23.09 27.73
CA ASN A 57 1.07 -23.11 28.02
C ASN A 57 1.74 -21.76 27.73
N LEU A 58 1.33 -21.09 26.65
CA LEU A 58 1.78 -19.74 26.31
C LEU A 58 1.35 -18.73 27.38
N GLU A 59 0.07 -18.72 27.76
CA GLU A 59 -0.46 -17.85 28.83
C GLU A 59 0.27 -18.08 30.15
N ASN A 60 0.50 -19.34 30.53
CA ASN A 60 1.28 -19.69 31.73
C ASN A 60 2.74 -19.20 31.63
N SER A 61 3.36 -19.29 30.45
CA SER A 61 4.74 -18.87 30.25
C SER A 61 4.90 -17.35 30.25
N LEU A 62 3.89 -16.63 29.78
CA LEU A 62 3.87 -15.16 29.78
C LEU A 62 3.34 -14.57 31.10
N GLY A 63 2.69 -15.38 31.94
CA GLY A 63 2.06 -14.93 33.20
C GLY A 63 0.81 -14.07 33.00
N VAL A 64 0.24 -14.04 31.79
CA VAL A 64 -0.95 -13.24 31.44
C VAL A 64 -1.98 -14.08 30.70
N SER A 65 -3.26 -13.74 30.87
CA SER A 65 -4.34 -14.31 30.05
C SER A 65 -4.40 -13.54 28.72
N LEU A 66 -4.38 -14.26 27.60
CA LEU A 66 -4.54 -13.71 26.25
C LEU A 66 -5.99 -13.83 25.77
N PHE A 67 -6.70 -14.87 26.21
CA PHE A 67 -8.11 -15.10 25.90
C PHE A 67 -9.00 -14.99 27.15
N LYS A 68 -10.25 -14.56 26.96
CA LYS A 68 -11.26 -14.57 28.03
C LYS A 68 -11.69 -16.01 28.35
N LYS A 69 -11.72 -16.38 29.64
CA LYS A 69 -11.89 -17.78 30.09
C LYS A 69 -13.29 -18.40 29.89
N ASN A 70 -14.34 -17.63 29.59
CA ASN A 70 -15.74 -18.09 29.66
C ASN A 70 -16.67 -17.63 28.51
N THR A 71 -16.16 -17.28 27.34
CA THR A 71 -17.01 -16.82 26.23
C THR A 71 -17.22 -17.94 25.20
N ARG A 72 -18.47 -18.21 24.83
CA ARG A 72 -18.83 -19.11 23.69
C ARG A 72 -18.23 -18.63 22.35
N LYS A 73 -17.66 -17.42 22.34
CA LYS A 73 -16.91 -16.80 21.25
C LYS A 73 -15.46 -16.59 21.66
N MET A 74 -14.55 -16.72 20.71
CA MET A 74 -13.13 -16.42 20.90
C MET A 74 -12.98 -14.90 21.07
N GLU A 75 -12.61 -14.46 22.28
CA GLU A 75 -12.39 -13.05 22.59
C GLU A 75 -11.05 -12.86 23.29
N LEU A 76 -10.33 -11.83 22.88
CA LEU A 76 -9.07 -11.42 23.50
C LEU A 76 -9.34 -10.63 24.78
N THR A 77 -8.43 -10.73 25.73
CA THR A 77 -8.28 -9.77 26.84
C THR A 77 -7.59 -8.50 26.34
N ASP A 78 -7.57 -7.44 27.16
CA ASP A 78 -6.80 -6.22 26.82
C ASP A 78 -5.31 -6.53 26.62
N THR A 79 -4.75 -7.37 27.49
CA THR A 79 -3.38 -7.89 27.36
C THR A 79 -3.20 -8.74 26.10
N GLY A 80 -4.20 -9.53 25.72
CA GLY A 80 -4.21 -10.30 24.48
C GLY A 80 -4.22 -9.42 23.23
N MET A 81 -5.00 -8.33 23.23
CA MET A 81 -5.02 -7.34 22.15
C MET A 81 -3.68 -6.63 21.99
N VAL A 82 -3.05 -6.22 23.10
CA VAL A 82 -1.73 -5.61 23.09
C VAL A 82 -0.68 -6.60 22.58
N ALA A 83 -0.64 -7.82 23.13
CA ALA A 83 0.28 -8.86 22.71
C ALA A 83 0.12 -9.19 21.21
N TYR A 84 -1.11 -9.35 20.73
CA TYR A 84 -1.37 -9.61 19.32
C TYR A 84 -0.80 -8.51 18.42
N LYS A 85 -1.05 -7.22 18.73
CA LYS A 85 -0.49 -6.11 17.96
C LYS A 85 1.04 -6.12 17.97
N MET A 86 1.66 -6.25 19.14
CA MET A 86 3.12 -6.22 19.29
C MET A 86 3.81 -7.36 18.54
N PHE A 87 3.34 -8.58 18.75
CA PHE A 87 3.97 -9.76 18.16
C PHE A 87 3.63 -9.90 16.68
N LYS A 88 2.43 -9.52 16.22
CA LYS A 88 2.11 -9.53 14.79
C LYS A 88 3.08 -8.67 13.98
N ASN A 89 3.36 -7.45 14.45
CA ASN A 89 4.34 -6.57 13.82
C ASN A 89 5.76 -7.18 13.88
N SER A 90 6.16 -7.75 15.02
CA SER A 90 7.48 -8.37 15.14
C SER A 90 7.66 -9.57 14.20
N PHE A 91 6.61 -10.37 14.01
CA PHE A 91 6.59 -11.51 13.09
C PHE A 91 6.58 -11.05 11.62
N SER A 92 5.84 -9.99 11.28
CA SER A 92 5.95 -9.39 9.94
C SER A 92 7.37 -8.89 9.67
N SER A 93 8.03 -8.31 10.69
CA SER A 93 9.42 -7.86 10.61
C SER A 93 10.36 -8.97 10.25
N LEU A 94 10.24 -10.07 10.99
CA LEU A 94 11.11 -11.21 10.82
C LEU A 94 10.86 -11.84 9.46
N GLN A 95 9.60 -11.96 9.05
CA GLN A 95 9.26 -12.47 7.72
C GLN A 95 9.83 -11.56 6.62
N ASN A 96 9.70 -10.24 6.74
CA ASN A 96 10.28 -9.29 5.81
C ASN A 96 11.81 -9.43 5.72
N LYS A 97 12.50 -9.56 6.86
CA LYS A 97 13.95 -9.80 6.91
C LYS A 97 14.36 -11.15 6.34
N LEU A 98 13.55 -12.19 6.56
CA LEU A 98 13.78 -13.52 5.97
C LEU A 98 13.53 -13.50 4.46
N ASP A 99 12.52 -12.76 4.00
CA ASP A 99 12.26 -12.53 2.59
C ASP A 99 13.45 -11.78 1.96
N ASP A 100 13.96 -10.71 2.59
CA ASP A 100 15.16 -9.99 2.15
C ASP A 100 16.41 -10.87 2.16
N PHE A 101 16.58 -11.72 3.18
CA PHE A 101 17.67 -12.68 3.25
C PHE A 101 17.56 -13.77 2.17
N SER A 102 16.34 -14.20 1.83
CA SER A 102 16.09 -15.11 0.72
C SER A 102 16.28 -14.43 -0.65
N ALA A 103 16.04 -13.12 -0.73
CA ALA A 103 16.27 -12.29 -1.91
C ALA A 103 17.76 -12.16 -2.27
N LEU A 104 18.68 -12.42 -1.32
CA LEU A 104 20.11 -12.52 -1.60
C LEU A 104 20.49 -13.78 -2.41
N ASN A 105 19.59 -14.78 -2.51
CA ASN A 105 19.86 -16.04 -3.21
C ASN A 105 18.77 -16.45 -4.24
N LYS A 106 17.59 -15.80 -4.32
CA LYS A 106 16.51 -16.07 -5.31
C LYS A 106 15.51 -14.89 -5.44
N ALA A 107 14.58 -14.97 -6.40
CA ALA A 107 13.61 -13.93 -6.77
C ALA A 107 12.83 -13.34 -5.57
N VAL A 108 12.62 -12.03 -5.56
CA VAL A 108 11.84 -11.30 -4.52
C VAL A 108 10.41 -11.83 -4.48
N CYS A 109 9.95 -12.28 -3.30
CA CYS A 109 8.65 -12.92 -3.12
C CYS A 109 7.88 -12.39 -1.90
N GLY A 110 6.57 -12.65 -1.84
CA GLY A 110 5.73 -12.35 -0.67
C GLY A 110 4.43 -11.60 -1.02
N GLU A 111 3.55 -11.41 -0.03
CA GLU A 111 2.33 -10.61 -0.20
C GLU A 111 2.59 -9.14 0.11
N VAL A 112 2.03 -8.23 -0.70
CA VAL A 112 1.99 -6.78 -0.44
C VAL A 112 0.55 -6.29 -0.58
N LYS A 113 0.04 -5.68 0.49
CA LYS A 113 -1.33 -5.17 0.60
C LYS A 113 -1.35 -3.67 0.35
N VAL A 114 -2.12 -3.25 -0.65
CA VAL A 114 -2.16 -1.86 -1.11
C VAL A 114 -3.58 -1.34 -1.11
N ILE A 115 -3.79 -0.16 -0.52
CA ILE A 115 -5.03 0.62 -0.68
C ILE A 115 -4.85 1.62 -1.81
N LEU A 116 -5.83 1.69 -2.71
CA LEU A 116 -5.86 2.61 -3.84
C LEU A 116 -7.21 3.33 -3.93
N PRO A 117 -7.26 4.65 -4.17
CA PRO A 117 -8.51 5.34 -4.45
C PRO A 117 -9.11 4.80 -5.76
N PRO A 118 -10.42 4.48 -5.83
CA PRO A 118 -11.00 3.77 -6.98
C PRO A 118 -10.76 4.44 -8.33
N LEU A 119 -10.99 5.76 -8.41
CA LEU A 119 -10.79 6.52 -9.64
C LEU A 119 -9.31 6.57 -10.04
N PHE A 120 -8.41 6.82 -9.08
CA PHE A 120 -6.96 6.82 -9.32
C PHE A 120 -6.50 5.48 -9.89
N ALA A 121 -6.97 4.38 -9.29
CA ALA A 121 -6.59 3.05 -9.72
C ALA A 121 -7.11 2.71 -11.13
N LYS A 122 -8.36 3.10 -11.44
CA LYS A 122 -8.94 2.95 -12.78
C LYS A 122 -8.10 3.65 -13.85
N ILE A 123 -7.67 4.88 -13.58
CA ILE A 123 -6.94 5.70 -14.56
C ILE A 123 -5.47 5.27 -14.72
N TYR A 124 -4.77 5.02 -13.61
CA TYR A 124 -3.31 4.86 -13.65
C TYR A 124 -2.81 3.45 -13.39
N ILE A 125 -3.46 2.68 -12.52
CA ILE A 125 -2.88 1.43 -12.01
C ILE A 125 -3.39 0.22 -12.80
N ASN A 126 -4.70 0.11 -13.00
CA ASN A 126 -5.35 -1.14 -13.43
C ASN A 126 -4.77 -1.70 -14.73
N ASN A 127 -4.49 -0.84 -15.72
CA ASN A 127 -3.92 -1.25 -17.01
C ASN A 127 -2.47 -1.71 -16.92
N GLN A 128 -1.76 -1.42 -15.82
CA GLN A 128 -0.35 -1.78 -15.62
C GLN A 128 -0.18 -3.00 -14.71
N ILE A 129 -1.21 -3.43 -13.97
CA ILE A 129 -1.14 -4.57 -13.04
C ILE A 129 -0.70 -5.86 -13.75
N SER A 130 -1.27 -6.16 -14.92
CA SER A 130 -0.93 -7.39 -15.65
C SER A 130 0.56 -7.46 -16.00
N LYS A 131 1.15 -6.32 -16.37
CA LYS A 131 2.59 -6.21 -16.66
C LYS A 131 3.43 -6.38 -15.40
N PHE A 132 3.00 -5.79 -14.29
CA PHE A 132 3.67 -5.95 -13.01
C PHE A 132 3.71 -7.42 -12.57
N VAL A 133 2.57 -8.10 -12.55
CA VAL A 133 2.46 -9.50 -12.12
C VAL A 133 3.27 -10.43 -13.04
N SER A 134 3.36 -10.11 -14.33
CA SER A 134 4.22 -10.87 -15.27
C SER A 134 5.71 -10.70 -14.97
N ASN A 135 6.13 -9.49 -14.57
CA ASN A 135 7.53 -9.19 -14.25
C ASN A 135 7.94 -9.68 -12.85
N TYR A 136 6.99 -9.77 -11.91
CA TYR A 136 7.22 -10.17 -10.52
C TYR A 136 6.20 -11.23 -10.07
N PRO A 137 6.22 -12.44 -10.65
CA PRO A 137 5.20 -13.46 -10.40
C PRO A 137 5.15 -13.99 -8.96
N GLU A 138 6.26 -13.88 -8.23
CA GLU A 138 6.37 -14.32 -6.83
C GLU A 138 5.87 -13.26 -5.82
N ILE A 139 5.55 -12.04 -6.29
CA ILE A 139 4.93 -10.99 -5.47
C ILE A 139 3.41 -11.07 -5.61
N LYS A 140 2.73 -11.42 -4.52
CA LYS A 140 1.26 -11.45 -4.44
C LYS A 140 0.75 -10.06 -4.09
N LEU A 141 0.21 -9.35 -5.08
CA LEU A 141 -0.48 -8.08 -4.84
C LEU A 141 -1.89 -8.31 -4.31
N ARG A 142 -2.20 -7.68 -3.18
CA ARG A 142 -3.57 -7.61 -2.64
C ARG A 142 -4.04 -6.17 -2.64
N LEU A 143 -4.88 -5.84 -3.62
CA LEU A 143 -5.38 -4.47 -3.84
C LEU A 143 -6.76 -4.29 -3.22
N SER A 144 -6.93 -3.19 -2.49
CA SER A 144 -8.21 -2.75 -1.96
C SER A 144 -8.54 -1.36 -2.50
N TYR A 145 -9.70 -1.24 -3.15
CA TYR A 145 -10.14 0.00 -3.78
C TYR A 145 -10.99 0.80 -2.81
N LEU A 146 -10.36 1.67 -2.03
CA LEU A 146 -10.99 2.42 -0.95
C LEU A 146 -10.41 3.83 -0.92
N THR A 147 -11.26 4.79 -0.59
CA THR A 147 -10.82 6.13 -0.21
C THR A 147 -11.06 6.24 1.28
N ALA A 148 -10.00 6.45 2.05
CA ALA A 148 -10.07 6.52 3.50
C ALA A 148 -10.23 7.98 3.94
N ASN A 149 -11.20 8.26 4.83
CA ASN A 149 -11.13 9.47 5.63
C ASN A 149 -10.05 9.34 6.74
N GLU A 150 -9.76 10.42 7.46
CA GLU A 150 -8.72 10.42 8.49
C GLU A 150 -8.96 9.39 9.60
N GLU A 151 -10.22 9.18 9.99
CA GLU A 151 -10.59 8.22 11.03
C GLU A 151 -10.39 6.78 10.56
N GLU A 152 -10.76 6.50 9.32
CA GLU A 152 -10.66 5.19 8.66
C GLU A 152 -9.21 4.77 8.43
N LEU A 153 -8.31 5.70 8.10
CA LEU A 153 -6.88 5.43 7.95
C LEU A 153 -6.30 4.67 9.15
N ASN A 154 -6.79 4.97 10.36
CA ASN A 154 -6.36 4.35 11.62
C ASN A 154 -6.66 2.85 11.72
N TYR A 155 -7.66 2.37 10.98
CA TYR A 155 -8.09 0.96 11.01
C TYR A 155 -7.34 0.12 9.97
N PHE A 156 -6.58 0.75 9.07
CA PHE A 156 -5.85 0.07 8.00
C PHE A 156 -4.45 -0.40 8.37
N ASN A 157 -4.18 -0.69 9.65
CA ASN A 157 -2.90 -1.20 10.15
C ASN A 157 -2.47 -2.57 9.57
N ASN A 158 -3.36 -3.23 8.81
CA ASN A 158 -3.06 -4.50 8.14
C ASN A 158 -2.62 -4.32 6.67
N TYR A 159 -2.43 -3.08 6.20
CA TYR A 159 -1.96 -2.76 4.86
C TYR A 159 -0.51 -2.27 4.91
N ASP A 160 0.21 -2.47 3.81
CA ASP A 160 1.63 -2.10 3.72
C ASP A 160 1.78 -0.71 3.09
N LEU A 161 1.03 -0.45 2.00
CA LEU A 161 1.06 0.79 1.24
C LEU A 161 -0.35 1.35 1.05
N ILE A 162 -0.47 2.67 1.08
CA ILE A 162 -1.74 3.37 0.91
C ILE A 162 -1.51 4.56 -0.02
N ILE A 163 -2.32 4.66 -1.07
CA ILE A 163 -2.49 5.91 -1.80
C ILE A 163 -3.74 6.59 -1.27
N ASN A 164 -3.61 7.84 -0.81
CA ASN A 164 -4.77 8.63 -0.39
C ASN A 164 -4.59 10.10 -0.73
N HIS A 165 -5.69 10.84 -0.72
CA HIS A 165 -5.73 12.26 -1.04
C HIS A 165 -5.77 13.19 0.19
N LEU A 166 -5.83 12.59 1.38
CA LEU A 166 -5.67 13.27 2.66
C LEU A 166 -4.30 12.94 3.25
N PRO A 167 -3.57 13.94 3.78
CA PRO A 167 -2.37 13.66 4.54
C PRO A 167 -2.75 12.90 5.82
N PRO A 168 -1.95 11.92 6.26
CA PRO A 168 -2.19 11.24 7.53
C PRO A 168 -2.05 12.20 8.71
N SER A 169 -2.98 12.16 9.66
CA SER A 169 -2.94 12.93 10.91
C SER A 169 -2.11 12.25 12.02
N LYS A 170 -1.62 11.03 11.78
CA LYS A 170 -0.81 10.18 12.70
C LYS A 170 0.58 9.88 12.11
N PRO A 171 1.52 9.25 12.87
CA PRO A 171 2.88 8.97 12.38
C PRO A 171 2.92 7.81 11.36
N TYR A 172 2.03 7.82 10.37
CA TYR A 172 2.28 7.14 9.11
C TYR A 172 3.40 7.88 8.39
N HIS A 173 4.32 7.14 7.77
CA HIS A 173 5.34 7.78 6.95
C HIS A 173 4.73 8.15 5.60
N ILE A 174 4.49 9.45 5.41
CA ILE A 174 4.33 9.99 4.06
C ILE A 174 5.66 9.76 3.36
N LEU A 175 5.68 8.84 2.41
CA LEU A 175 6.89 8.57 1.65
C LEU A 175 7.11 9.66 0.61
N ARG A 176 6.02 10.07 -0.07
CA ARG A 176 6.08 11.01 -1.19
C ARG A 176 4.71 11.58 -1.53
N VAL A 177 4.69 12.83 -2.01
CA VAL A 177 3.56 13.38 -2.78
C VAL A 177 3.69 12.90 -4.21
N LEU A 178 2.73 12.13 -4.71
CA LEU A 178 2.75 11.57 -6.06
C LEU A 178 2.51 12.68 -7.09
N PHE A 179 1.40 13.40 -6.95
CA PHE A 179 1.02 14.53 -7.79
C PHE A 179 -0.08 15.36 -7.13
N GLU A 180 -0.34 16.52 -7.71
CA GLU A 180 -1.44 17.40 -7.38
C GLU A 180 -2.35 17.53 -8.62
N SER A 181 -3.67 17.54 -8.42
CA SER A 181 -4.64 17.78 -9.49
C SER A 181 -5.63 18.87 -9.09
N LYS A 182 -5.91 19.77 -10.03
CA LYS A 182 -6.93 20.79 -9.87
C LYS A 182 -8.32 20.15 -9.90
N LEU A 183 -9.20 20.62 -9.02
CA LEU A 183 -10.63 20.35 -9.12
C LEU A 183 -11.21 21.38 -10.09
N ILE A 184 -11.81 20.93 -11.19
CA ILE A 184 -12.36 21.81 -12.24
C ILE A 184 -13.84 21.51 -12.46
N LEU A 185 -14.59 22.51 -12.92
CA LEU A 185 -15.99 22.34 -13.30
C LEU A 185 -16.08 21.92 -14.76
N VAL A 186 -16.82 20.85 -15.02
CA VAL A 186 -17.00 20.29 -16.37
C VAL A 186 -18.45 19.91 -16.62
N THR A 187 -18.79 19.84 -17.90
CA THR A 187 -20.10 19.35 -18.37
C THR A 187 -19.98 18.76 -19.77
N THR A 188 -21.07 18.19 -20.28
CA THR A 188 -21.15 17.75 -21.67
C THR A 188 -21.60 18.89 -22.58
N LYS A 189 -21.27 18.82 -23.87
CA LYS A 189 -21.77 19.77 -24.86
C LYS A 189 -23.30 19.83 -24.91
N ASN A 190 -23.96 18.67 -24.82
CA ASN A 190 -25.42 18.57 -24.83
C ASN A 190 -26.07 19.35 -23.66
N TYR A 191 -25.42 19.39 -22.49
CA TYR A 191 -25.92 20.19 -21.37
C TYR A 191 -25.83 21.69 -21.67
N ILE A 192 -24.72 22.16 -22.23
CA ILE A 192 -24.51 23.57 -22.58
C ILE A 192 -25.55 24.01 -23.62
N ASP A 193 -25.80 23.19 -24.64
CA ASP A 193 -26.71 23.53 -25.74
C ASP A 193 -28.19 23.64 -25.29
N ARG A 194 -28.56 23.03 -24.16
CA ARG A 194 -29.95 22.97 -23.66
C ARG A 194 -30.25 23.91 -22.49
N ASN A 195 -29.24 24.50 -21.87
CA ASN A 195 -29.39 25.31 -20.67
C ASN A 195 -28.91 26.74 -20.91
N ASN A 196 -29.18 27.63 -19.95
CA ASN A 196 -28.71 29.00 -19.98
C ASN A 196 -27.18 29.07 -20.09
N GLU A 197 -26.69 30.14 -20.73
CA GLU A 197 -25.26 30.38 -20.90
C GLU A 197 -24.58 30.69 -19.56
N ILE A 198 -23.43 30.07 -19.30
CA ILE A 198 -22.65 30.28 -18.08
C ILE A 198 -21.49 31.23 -18.40
N LYS A 199 -21.62 32.49 -17.99
CA LYS A 199 -20.61 33.54 -18.20
C LYS A 199 -19.78 33.81 -16.97
N ASN A 200 -20.36 33.59 -15.78
CA ASN A 200 -19.72 33.90 -14.52
C ASN A 200 -20.18 32.94 -13.41
N LEU A 201 -19.53 33.04 -12.25
CA LEU A 201 -19.78 32.13 -11.13
C LEU A 201 -21.19 32.23 -10.53
N HIS A 202 -21.90 33.35 -10.67
CA HIS A 202 -23.28 33.50 -10.15
C HIS A 202 -24.30 32.69 -10.95
N ASP A 203 -24.03 32.47 -12.25
CA ASP A 203 -24.92 31.73 -13.14
C ASP A 203 -25.06 30.26 -12.68
N LEU A 204 -24.07 29.75 -11.93
CA LEU A 204 -24.08 28.39 -11.37
C LEU A 204 -25.28 28.10 -10.45
N ILE A 205 -25.96 29.14 -9.94
CA ILE A 205 -27.14 28.97 -9.08
C ILE A 205 -28.34 28.35 -9.81
N GLU A 206 -28.40 28.47 -11.14
CA GLU A 206 -29.52 27.97 -11.96
C GLU A 206 -29.30 26.53 -12.45
N HIS A 207 -28.13 25.95 -12.21
CA HIS A 207 -27.73 24.69 -12.82
C HIS A 207 -27.69 23.51 -11.85
N LYS A 208 -27.84 22.32 -12.42
CA LYS A 208 -27.69 21.06 -11.69
C LYS A 208 -26.21 20.69 -11.61
N ILE A 209 -25.69 20.57 -10.40
CA ILE A 209 -24.26 20.38 -10.16
C ILE A 209 -24.05 19.20 -9.21
N ILE A 210 -23.20 18.27 -9.64
CA ILE A 210 -22.70 17.19 -8.80
C ILE A 210 -21.47 17.70 -8.03
N THR A 211 -21.48 17.52 -6.71
CA THR A 211 -20.37 17.88 -5.82
C THR A 211 -20.05 16.74 -4.86
N THR A 212 -18.82 16.71 -4.37
CA THR A 212 -18.37 15.80 -3.30
C THR A 212 -17.96 16.57 -2.04
N ALA A 213 -18.25 17.89 -1.99
CA ALA A 213 -17.88 18.75 -0.87
C ALA A 213 -18.88 18.60 0.29
N GLU A 214 -18.36 18.61 1.52
CA GLU A 214 -19.20 18.56 2.74
C GLU A 214 -20.05 19.82 2.91
N ASN A 215 -19.54 20.99 2.50
CA ASN A 215 -20.31 22.24 2.44
C ASN A 215 -20.78 22.50 1.00
N GLU A 216 -21.85 21.81 0.64
CA GLU A 216 -22.40 21.77 -0.72
C GLU A 216 -22.81 23.13 -1.29
N LYS A 217 -23.24 24.05 -0.43
CA LYS A 217 -23.83 25.32 -0.88
C LYS A 217 -22.81 26.44 -1.03
N GLN A 218 -21.64 26.34 -0.41
CA GLN A 218 -20.62 27.39 -0.48
C GLN A 218 -19.26 26.81 -0.83
N LEU A 219 -18.72 27.20 -1.98
CA LEU A 219 -17.41 26.79 -2.46
C LEU A 219 -16.49 28.00 -2.67
N LEU A 220 -15.19 27.73 -2.69
CA LEU A 220 -14.18 28.70 -3.08
C LEU A 220 -13.73 28.43 -4.52
N ALA A 221 -13.88 29.43 -5.37
CA ALA A 221 -13.28 29.48 -6.69
C ALA A 221 -11.95 30.24 -6.61
N TYR A 222 -10.91 29.66 -7.19
CA TYR A 222 -9.55 30.19 -7.23
C TYR A 222 -9.22 30.58 -8.67
N GLY A 223 -8.78 31.82 -8.89
CA GLY A 223 -8.38 32.27 -10.22
C GLY A 223 -7.14 31.52 -10.73
N GLU A 224 -7.20 31.00 -11.96
CA GLU A 224 -6.10 30.29 -12.61
C GLU A 224 -4.87 31.22 -12.79
N ASN A 225 -5.14 32.48 -13.13
CA ASN A 225 -4.16 33.52 -13.45
C ASN A 225 -4.37 34.82 -12.64
N SER A 226 -5.26 34.80 -11.65
CA SER A 226 -5.53 35.96 -10.79
C SER A 226 -5.38 35.56 -9.33
N HIS A 227 -4.85 36.46 -8.49
CA HIS A 227 -4.84 36.25 -7.04
C HIS A 227 -6.23 36.47 -6.40
N ILE A 228 -7.29 36.53 -7.21
CA ILE A 228 -8.64 36.82 -6.76
C ILE A 228 -9.36 35.49 -6.56
N ASN A 229 -9.65 35.18 -5.30
CA ASN A 229 -10.51 34.08 -4.93
C ASN A 229 -11.93 34.61 -4.71
N GLN A 230 -12.92 33.85 -5.16
CA GLN A 230 -14.33 34.23 -5.02
C GLN A 230 -15.08 33.12 -4.26
N LYS A 231 -15.95 33.54 -3.34
CA LYS A 231 -16.93 32.62 -2.74
C LYS A 231 -18.10 32.49 -3.70
N ILE A 232 -18.54 31.27 -3.92
CA ILE A 232 -19.68 30.98 -4.78
C ILE A 232 -20.76 30.29 -3.97
N SER A 233 -22.00 30.60 -4.31
CA SER A 233 -23.18 29.94 -3.76
C SER A 233 -23.80 29.08 -4.85
N LEU A 234 -23.94 27.79 -4.59
CA LEU A 234 -24.66 26.89 -5.49
C LEU A 234 -26.17 26.94 -5.21
N GLY A 235 -26.97 26.66 -6.24
CA GLY A 235 -28.43 26.63 -6.14
C GLY A 235 -28.97 25.37 -5.47
N ASN A 236 -30.27 25.10 -5.68
CA ASN A 236 -30.92 23.91 -5.11
C ASN A 236 -30.71 22.63 -5.95
N GLY A 237 -30.12 22.74 -7.15
CA GLY A 237 -29.85 21.61 -8.06
C GLY A 237 -28.63 20.77 -7.67
N ILE A 238 -28.29 20.68 -6.40
CA ILE A 238 -27.08 19.98 -5.96
C ILE A 238 -27.34 18.49 -5.80
N ILE A 239 -26.43 17.70 -6.35
CA ILE A 239 -26.38 16.24 -6.15
C ILE A 239 -25.07 15.94 -5.40
N ASN A 240 -25.16 15.53 -4.14
CA ASN A 240 -23.98 15.13 -3.37
C ASN A 240 -23.65 13.66 -3.59
N LEU A 241 -22.41 13.37 -3.96
CA LEU A 241 -21.87 12.02 -4.06
C LEU A 241 -20.51 11.92 -3.40
N ASN A 242 -20.21 10.77 -2.83
CA ASN A 242 -18.89 10.45 -2.30
C ASN A 242 -18.06 9.54 -3.22
N CYS A 243 -18.46 9.41 -4.49
CA CYS A 243 -17.88 8.48 -5.45
C CYS A 243 -17.64 9.15 -6.81
N TRP A 244 -16.37 9.45 -7.10
CA TRP A 244 -15.98 10.06 -8.37
C TRP A 244 -16.37 9.26 -9.62
N ASN A 245 -16.38 7.92 -9.54
CA ASN A 245 -16.79 7.08 -10.66
C ASN A 245 -18.27 7.31 -10.98
N ALA A 246 -19.14 7.36 -9.96
CA ALA A 246 -20.55 7.64 -10.14
C ALA A 246 -20.79 9.06 -10.68
N THR A 247 -19.98 10.04 -10.25
CA THR A 247 -20.02 11.39 -10.82
C THR A 247 -19.75 11.39 -12.31
N LEU A 248 -18.76 10.63 -12.79
CA LEU A 248 -18.46 10.52 -14.23
C LEU A 248 -19.59 9.84 -15.00
N ASP A 249 -20.17 8.77 -14.46
CA ASP A 249 -21.29 8.06 -15.10
C ASP A 249 -22.51 8.98 -15.25
N LEU A 250 -22.84 9.77 -14.21
CA LEU A 250 -23.95 10.73 -14.27
C LEU A 250 -23.66 11.92 -15.19
N LEU A 251 -22.41 12.40 -15.20
CA LEU A 251 -21.98 13.47 -16.11
C LEU A 251 -22.19 13.07 -17.58
N GLN A 252 -21.94 11.80 -17.91
CA GLN A 252 -22.13 11.26 -19.26
C GLN A 252 -23.60 11.18 -19.70
N LEU A 253 -24.57 11.16 -18.77
CA LEU A 253 -26.00 11.25 -19.10
C LEU A 253 -26.37 12.62 -19.70
N GLY A 254 -25.57 13.65 -19.41
CA GLY A 254 -25.66 14.95 -20.07
C GLY A 254 -26.67 15.92 -19.47
N ASP A 255 -27.17 15.66 -18.26
CA ASP A 255 -28.18 16.48 -17.57
C ASP A 255 -27.63 17.23 -16.34
N THR A 256 -26.30 17.20 -16.13
CA THR A 256 -25.63 17.79 -14.97
C THR A 256 -24.28 18.37 -15.34
N MET A 257 -23.78 19.28 -14.51
CA MET A 257 -22.37 19.63 -14.41
C MET A 257 -21.73 18.92 -13.21
N ALA A 258 -20.40 18.84 -13.16
CA ALA A 258 -19.70 18.26 -12.03
C ALA A 258 -18.36 18.93 -11.76
N PHE A 259 -18.02 19.08 -10.49
CA PHE A 259 -16.63 19.29 -10.09
C PHE A 259 -15.90 17.96 -10.18
N ILE A 260 -14.78 17.89 -10.90
CA ILE A 260 -14.01 16.66 -11.10
C ILE A 260 -12.50 16.97 -11.04
N PRO A 261 -11.67 16.08 -10.47
CA PRO A 261 -10.23 16.19 -10.55
C PRO A 261 -9.77 16.07 -12.01
N GLU A 262 -9.08 17.09 -12.52
CA GLU A 262 -8.69 17.20 -13.94
C GLU A 262 -7.92 15.98 -14.46
N PHE A 263 -7.12 15.34 -13.59
CA PHE A 263 -6.35 14.15 -13.96
C PHE A 263 -7.22 13.00 -14.48
N ALA A 264 -8.48 12.93 -14.03
CA ALA A 264 -9.38 11.82 -14.31
C ALA A 264 -10.04 11.90 -15.69
N ILE A 265 -10.03 13.07 -16.31
CA ILE A 265 -10.82 13.37 -17.52
C ILE A 265 -9.99 13.99 -18.65
N LYS A 266 -8.66 13.80 -18.63
CA LYS A 266 -7.76 14.35 -19.66
C LYS A 266 -8.12 13.89 -21.07
N ALA A 267 -8.56 12.64 -21.23
CA ALA A 267 -8.94 12.08 -22.52
C ALA A 267 -10.27 12.69 -23.04
N GLU A 268 -11.23 12.89 -22.14
CA GLU A 268 -12.55 13.45 -22.41
C GLU A 268 -12.46 14.94 -22.75
N LEU A 269 -11.59 15.69 -22.06
CA LEU A 269 -11.28 17.08 -22.40
C LEU A 269 -10.60 17.17 -23.77
N LYS A 270 -9.63 16.29 -24.06
CA LYS A 270 -8.92 16.28 -25.35
C LYS A 270 -9.82 15.90 -26.53
N SER A 271 -10.75 14.98 -26.33
CA SER A 271 -11.71 14.56 -27.35
C SER A 271 -12.90 15.52 -27.51
N GLY A 272 -13.09 16.45 -26.57
CA GLY A 272 -14.26 17.33 -26.52
C GLY A 272 -15.54 16.64 -26.05
N ALA A 273 -15.45 15.42 -25.51
CA ALA A 273 -16.58 14.73 -24.89
C ALA A 273 -17.06 15.48 -23.63
N LEU A 274 -16.12 16.09 -22.90
CA LEU A 274 -16.38 17.01 -21.79
C LEU A 274 -15.79 18.38 -22.09
N THR A 275 -16.51 19.40 -21.67
CA THR A 275 -16.13 20.81 -21.80
C THR A 275 -15.88 21.38 -20.42
N ARG A 276 -14.73 22.06 -20.25
CA ARG A 276 -14.43 22.83 -19.04
C ARG A 276 -15.28 24.10 -18.99
N VAL A 277 -15.96 24.30 -17.88
CA VAL A 277 -16.83 25.46 -17.61
C VAL A 277 -16.06 26.43 -16.73
N LEU A 278 -16.11 27.72 -17.07
CA LEU A 278 -15.36 28.79 -16.37
C LEU A 278 -13.86 28.45 -16.25
N PRO A 279 -13.14 28.28 -17.38
CA PRO A 279 -11.74 27.81 -17.40
C PRO A 279 -10.75 28.72 -16.67
N GLU A 280 -11.13 29.97 -16.41
CA GLU A 280 -10.38 30.93 -15.60
C GLU A 280 -10.39 30.63 -14.10
N PHE A 281 -11.19 29.65 -13.65
CA PHE A 281 -11.24 29.21 -12.27
C PHE A 281 -10.92 27.72 -12.09
N HIS A 282 -10.42 27.38 -10.91
CA HIS A 282 -10.43 26.04 -10.35
C HIS A 282 -10.98 26.06 -8.91
N PHE A 283 -11.38 24.92 -8.38
CA PHE A 283 -12.18 24.80 -7.14
C PHE A 283 -11.39 24.08 -6.04
N GLY A 284 -10.10 24.41 -5.96
CA GLY A 284 -9.15 23.75 -5.08
C GLY A 284 -8.24 22.76 -5.81
N LYS A 285 -7.36 22.14 -5.02
CA LYS A 285 -6.32 21.23 -5.47
C LYS A 285 -6.30 20.00 -4.57
N ILE A 286 -6.27 18.83 -5.18
CA ILE A 286 -6.24 17.54 -4.49
C ILE A 286 -4.84 16.97 -4.64
N LYS A 287 -4.15 16.74 -3.52
CA LYS A 287 -2.83 16.11 -3.49
C LYS A 287 -2.98 14.63 -3.20
N TYR A 288 -2.32 13.78 -3.98
CA TYR A 288 -2.26 12.35 -3.73
C TYR A 288 -0.92 11.97 -3.10
N TYR A 289 -0.98 11.25 -1.99
CA TYR A 289 0.16 10.81 -1.21
C TYR A 289 0.35 9.31 -1.34
N LEU A 290 1.61 8.86 -1.43
CA LEU A 290 1.98 7.49 -1.13
C LEU A 290 2.42 7.42 0.32
N ILE A 291 1.68 6.64 1.10
CA ILE A 291 1.82 6.50 2.54
C ILE A 291 2.22 5.06 2.83
N GLN A 292 3.16 4.89 3.74
CA GLN A 292 3.55 3.59 4.26
C GLN A 292 2.97 3.41 5.65
N ALA A 293 2.13 2.38 5.80
CA ALA A 293 1.40 2.11 7.03
C ALA A 293 2.21 1.25 8.01
N ASN A 294 3.10 0.40 7.50
CA ASN A 294 4.00 -0.42 8.30
C ASN A 294 5.45 0.08 8.16
N HIS A 295 6.17 0.31 9.26
CA HIS A 295 7.55 0.85 9.26
C HIS A 295 8.59 -0.10 8.64
N GLU A 296 8.24 -1.36 8.43
CA GLU A 296 9.13 -2.36 7.85
C GLU A 296 9.19 -2.25 6.33
N THR A 297 10.39 -1.98 5.83
CA THR A 297 10.70 -1.99 4.40
C THR A 297 11.41 -3.29 4.05
N SER A 298 11.00 -3.90 2.94
CA SER A 298 11.70 -5.02 2.31
C SER A 298 11.67 -4.83 0.80
N MET A 299 12.48 -5.58 0.06
CA MET A 299 12.64 -5.40 -1.39
C MET A 299 11.32 -5.49 -2.16
N LYS A 300 10.37 -6.33 -1.72
CA LYS A 300 9.03 -6.41 -2.34
C LYS A 300 8.25 -5.10 -2.20
N HIS A 301 8.38 -4.42 -1.05
CA HIS A 301 7.75 -3.12 -0.83
C HIS A 301 8.37 -2.06 -1.72
N GLU A 302 9.70 -2.02 -1.84
CA GLU A 302 10.38 -1.09 -2.76
C GLU A 302 9.93 -1.28 -4.21
N ILE A 303 9.88 -2.53 -4.69
CA ILE A 303 9.42 -2.84 -6.04
C ILE A 303 7.98 -2.38 -6.27
N VAL A 304 7.07 -2.62 -5.32
CA VAL A 304 5.68 -2.17 -5.44
C VAL A 304 5.56 -0.66 -5.35
N LYS A 305 6.34 0.01 -4.50
CA LYS A 305 6.38 1.48 -4.42
C LYS A 305 6.82 2.10 -5.75
N GLU A 306 7.89 1.60 -6.33
CA GLU A 306 8.40 2.05 -7.64
C GLU A 306 7.37 1.78 -8.75
N PHE A 307 6.69 0.63 -8.71
CA PHE A 307 5.60 0.35 -9.63
C PHE A 307 4.48 1.40 -9.53
N LEU A 308 3.96 1.66 -8.32
CA LEU A 308 2.92 2.66 -8.09
C LEU A 308 3.37 4.06 -8.53
N TYR A 309 4.62 4.41 -8.25
CA TYR A 309 5.21 5.67 -8.68
C TYR A 309 5.26 5.80 -10.21
N SER A 310 5.77 4.77 -10.90
CA SER A 310 5.88 4.75 -12.35
C SER A 310 4.53 4.89 -13.07
N CYS A 311 3.44 4.46 -12.43
CA CYS A 311 2.08 4.62 -12.94
C CYS A 311 1.53 6.03 -12.72
N SER A 312 1.94 6.70 -11.64
CA SER A 312 1.44 8.02 -11.24
C SER A 312 2.06 9.21 -11.99
N LEU A 313 3.08 8.98 -12.82
CA LEU A 313 3.77 10.01 -13.62
C LEU A 313 3.55 9.84 -15.13
N PRO A 314 2.45 10.34 -15.71
CA PRO A 314 2.34 10.40 -17.17
C PRO A 314 3.14 11.56 -17.78
N GLU A 315 3.33 12.68 -17.07
CA GLU A 315 3.73 13.96 -17.68
C GLU A 315 5.18 14.42 -17.42
N ASN A 316 5.96 13.75 -16.56
CA ASN A 316 7.36 14.10 -16.27
C ASN A 316 8.36 13.04 -16.75
N LYS A 317 8.20 12.54 -17.98
CA LYS A 317 9.16 11.56 -18.55
C LYS A 317 10.55 12.15 -18.89
N GLU A 318 10.74 13.47 -18.82
CA GLU A 318 12.00 14.11 -19.22
C GLU A 318 13.04 14.27 -18.09
N GLN A 319 12.65 14.15 -16.81
CA GLN A 319 13.59 14.39 -15.69
C GLN A 319 14.15 13.14 -15.00
N ASP A 320 13.69 11.93 -15.34
CA ASP A 320 14.01 10.70 -14.59
C ASP A 320 14.85 9.66 -15.35
N ASN A 321 15.67 10.11 -16.29
CA ASN A 321 16.71 9.25 -16.91
C ASN A 321 17.84 8.87 -15.93
N SER A 322 17.87 9.44 -14.73
CA SER A 322 18.81 9.12 -13.65
C SER A 322 18.42 7.85 -12.87
N ILE A 323 17.12 7.55 -12.73
CA ILE A 323 16.64 6.39 -11.93
C ILE A 323 16.70 5.07 -12.73
N LYS A 324 16.36 5.08 -14.03
CA LYS A 324 16.56 3.91 -14.91
C LYS A 324 18.02 3.44 -14.94
N LEU A 325 18.97 4.37 -14.81
CA LEU A 325 20.40 4.07 -14.85
C LEU A 325 20.91 3.45 -13.54
N HIS A 326 20.28 3.73 -12.38
CA HIS A 326 20.66 3.13 -11.09
C HIS A 326 20.24 1.66 -11.00
N LEU A 327 19.00 1.33 -11.40
CA LEU A 327 18.51 -0.05 -11.37
C LEU A 327 19.24 -0.97 -12.37
N GLN A 328 19.58 -0.47 -13.57
CA GLN A 328 20.43 -1.25 -14.49
C GLN A 328 21.84 -1.42 -13.93
N LYS A 329 22.43 -0.41 -13.27
CA LYS A 329 23.79 -0.53 -12.72
C LYS A 329 23.87 -1.49 -11.54
N ASP A 330 22.87 -1.56 -10.66
CA ASP A 330 22.90 -2.47 -9.51
C ASP A 330 22.59 -3.93 -9.90
N ILE A 331 21.73 -4.15 -10.89
CA ILE A 331 21.50 -5.49 -11.48
C ILE A 331 22.75 -5.97 -12.26
N THR A 332 23.46 -5.06 -12.94
CA THR A 332 24.67 -5.40 -13.71
C THR A 332 25.93 -5.54 -12.83
N LYS A 333 26.01 -4.81 -11.70
CA LYS A 333 27.11 -4.96 -10.72
C LYS A 333 27.05 -6.31 -10.00
N ASN A 334 25.85 -6.75 -9.59
CA ASN A 334 25.67 -8.04 -8.93
C ASN A 334 25.87 -9.24 -9.86
N SER A 335 25.60 -9.10 -11.16
CA SER A 335 25.92 -10.14 -12.15
C SER A 335 27.41 -10.20 -12.50
N ARG A 336 28.14 -9.07 -12.51
CA ARG A 336 29.61 -9.05 -12.72
C ARG A 336 30.42 -9.53 -11.52
N LEU A 337 29.95 -9.32 -10.27
CA LEU A 337 30.61 -9.89 -9.09
C LEU A 337 30.52 -11.43 -9.06
N ASN A 338 29.46 -12.02 -9.62
CA ASN A 338 29.28 -13.47 -9.70
C ASN A 338 30.11 -14.16 -10.80
N LEU A 339 30.53 -13.42 -11.83
CA LEU A 339 31.41 -13.93 -12.90
C LEU A 339 32.89 -13.91 -12.49
N LEU A 340 33.32 -12.99 -11.62
CA LEU A 340 34.71 -12.92 -11.14
C LEU A 340 35.02 -13.95 -10.03
N THR A 341 34.02 -14.41 -9.30
CA THR A 341 34.18 -15.46 -8.26
C THR A 341 34.07 -16.88 -8.80
N THR A 342 33.50 -17.08 -9.99
CA THR A 342 33.43 -18.40 -10.65
C THR A 342 34.62 -18.71 -11.57
N THR A 343 35.40 -17.72 -12.00
CA THR A 343 36.63 -17.95 -12.79
C THR A 343 37.90 -18.14 -11.97
N ALA A 344 37.86 -18.00 -10.63
CA ALA A 344 39.04 -18.08 -9.77
C ALA A 344 39.31 -19.46 -9.13
N ASN A 345 38.51 -20.50 -9.43
CA ASN A 345 38.66 -21.80 -8.74
C ASN A 345 38.74 -23.04 -9.64
N ASN A 346 39.05 -22.87 -10.93
CA ASN A 346 39.32 -24.00 -11.83
C ASN A 346 40.54 -23.70 -12.72
N ARG A 347 41.75 -23.93 -12.18
CA ARG A 347 42.96 -24.35 -12.91
C ARG A 347 43.96 -24.86 -11.87
N GLY A 348 44.25 -26.16 -11.96
CA GLY A 348 44.94 -26.93 -10.93
C GLY A 348 46.44 -26.73 -10.89
N LEU A 349 47.07 -27.45 -9.96
CA LEU A 349 48.50 -27.75 -9.96
C LEU A 349 48.71 -29.06 -9.20
N GLU A 350 49.06 -30.11 -9.94
CA GLU A 350 49.76 -31.29 -9.43
C GLU A 350 51.08 -30.90 -8.76
N PRO A 351 51.58 -31.65 -7.76
CA PRO A 351 52.97 -31.62 -7.40
C PRO A 351 53.70 -32.86 -7.95
N ASN A 352 54.55 -32.64 -8.95
CA ASN A 352 55.43 -33.66 -9.49
C ASN A 352 56.73 -33.74 -8.67
N THR A 353 57.11 -34.98 -8.33
CA THR A 353 58.47 -35.54 -8.11
C THR A 353 59.40 -34.91 -7.06
N TYR A 354 59.84 -35.72 -6.07
CA TYR A 354 61.18 -36.33 -6.06
C TYR A 354 61.26 -37.48 -5.04
N SER A 355 61.81 -38.60 -5.50
CA SER A 355 62.04 -39.89 -4.83
C SER A 355 63.25 -39.88 -3.89
N PHE A 356 63.21 -40.63 -2.77
CA PHE A 356 64.38 -41.38 -2.26
C PHE A 356 63.99 -42.55 -1.33
N ARG A 357 64.10 -43.75 -1.90
CA ARG A 357 64.59 -45.06 -1.39
C ARG A 357 64.65 -45.42 0.11
N LEU A 358 64.16 -46.65 0.32
CA LEU A 358 64.78 -47.86 0.92
C LEU A 358 64.49 -48.24 2.39
N ARG A 359 63.91 -49.45 2.45
CA ARG A 359 63.77 -50.47 3.52
C ARG A 359 62.65 -50.30 4.52
#